data_AF-A0A3R6JJQ6-F1
#
_entry.id   AF-A0A3R6JJQ6-F1
#
_cell.length_a   1.000
_cell.length_b   1.000
_cell.length_c   1.000
_cell.angle_alpha   90.00
_cell.angle_beta   90.00
_cell.angle_gamma   90.00
#
_symmetry.space_group_name_H-M   'P 1'
#
loop_
_entity.id
_entity.type
_entity.pdbx_description
1 polymer ?
#
loop_
_entity_poly.entity_id
_entity_poly.type
_entity_poly.pdbx_seq_one_letter_code
_entity_poly.pdbx_strand_id
1 'polypeptide(L)'
;MKRTNLLLLSLCALGLIFTRCDFNWNFSRKYTIAIKQPDQAYIQSAELDSIWKSSYEYAVLIPEDTTISTYFHLIEALNSNQPYNCTNTLIICHTKDTASMKELAPGYALYISDFIAKEGMCNKSCYFNIHKDINKYQIEKIKCEF
;
A
#
# COMPACT_ATOMS: atom_id res chain seq x y z
N MET A 1 -46.05 22.37 -1.56
CA MET A 1 -44.76 22.11 -2.26
C MET A 1 -43.64 22.94 -1.61
N LYS A 2 -42.98 22.46 -0.55
CA LYS A 2 -41.78 23.12 0.05
C LYS A 2 -40.81 22.14 0.75
N ARG A 3 -41.25 20.93 1.12
CA ARG A 3 -40.40 19.91 1.80
C ARG A 3 -39.45 19.15 0.86
N THR A 4 -39.81 18.97 -0.40
CA THR A 4 -39.02 18.18 -1.37
C THR A 4 -37.70 18.87 -1.74
N ASN A 5 -37.69 20.20 -1.86
CA ASN A 5 -36.49 20.97 -2.18
C ASN A 5 -35.45 21.00 -1.05
N LEU A 6 -35.89 20.92 0.22
CA LEU A 6 -34.98 20.92 1.36
C LEU A 6 -34.21 19.59 1.50
N LEU A 7 -34.87 18.48 1.17
CA LEU A 7 -34.26 17.13 1.15
C LEU A 7 -33.27 16.97 -0.01
N LEU A 8 -33.59 17.50 -1.19
CA LEU A 8 -32.67 17.51 -2.34
C LEU A 8 -31.42 18.36 -2.06
N LEU A 9 -31.57 19.52 -1.43
CA LEU A 9 -30.44 20.37 -1.04
C LEU A 9 -29.55 19.71 0.03
N SER A 10 -30.11 18.97 0.99
CA SER A 10 -29.31 18.24 1.98
C SER A 10 -28.59 17.02 1.39
N LEU A 11 -29.20 16.33 0.41
CA LEU A 11 -28.56 15.25 -0.35
C LEU A 11 -27.44 15.76 -1.25
N CYS A 12 -27.60 16.92 -1.90
CA CYS A 12 -26.53 17.58 -2.65
C CYS A 12 -25.40 18.08 -1.72
N ALA A 13 -25.72 18.58 -0.53
CA ALA A 13 -24.71 18.99 0.45
C ALA A 13 -23.92 17.79 0.99
N LEU A 14 -24.58 16.65 1.26
CA LEU A 14 -23.89 15.40 1.60
C LEU A 14 -23.03 14.90 0.43
N GLY A 15 -23.54 14.94 -0.80
CA GLY A 15 -22.78 14.58 -2.01
C GLY A 15 -21.53 15.44 -2.22
N LEU A 16 -21.58 16.73 -1.89
CA LEU A 16 -20.44 17.66 -2.00
C LEU A 16 -19.43 17.55 -0.85
N ILE A 17 -19.83 16.96 0.29
CA ILE A 17 -18.90 16.68 1.40
C ILE A 17 -18.09 15.39 1.11
N PHE A 18 -18.68 14.41 0.41
CA PHE A 18 -17.98 13.18 0.02
C PHE A 18 -17.02 13.35 -1.18
N THR A 19 -17.09 14.45 -1.92
CA THR A 19 -16.20 14.72 -3.08
C THR A 19 -14.81 15.29 -2.72
N ARG A 20 -14.41 15.30 -1.44
CA ARG A 20 -13.14 15.92 -1.00
C ARG A 20 -12.20 15.02 -0.20
N CYS A 21 -12.45 13.73 -0.19
CA CYS A 21 -11.49 12.75 0.28
C CYS A 21 -11.08 11.93 -0.94
N ASP A 22 -9.97 12.33 -1.59
CA ASP A 22 -9.35 11.63 -2.73
C ASP A 22 -8.77 10.27 -2.29
N PHE A 23 -9.64 9.39 -1.82
CA PHE A 23 -9.31 8.03 -1.44
C PHE A 23 -9.84 7.07 -2.49
N ASN A 24 -8.94 6.29 -3.07
CA ASN A 24 -9.32 5.11 -3.84
C ASN A 24 -9.52 3.94 -2.88
N TRP A 25 -10.73 3.41 -2.82
CA TRP A 25 -11.11 2.36 -1.87
C TRP A 25 -11.25 1.02 -2.58
N ASN A 26 -10.72 -0.02 -1.94
CA ASN A 26 -11.02 -1.39 -2.33
C ASN A 26 -11.41 -2.23 -1.12
N PHE A 27 -12.57 -2.86 -1.24
CA PHE A 27 -13.18 -3.65 -0.19
C PHE A 27 -13.35 -5.09 -0.65
N SER A 28 -12.88 -6.00 0.19
CA SER A 28 -13.07 -7.44 0.04
C SER A 28 -13.45 -8.03 1.39
N ARG A 29 -13.96 -9.27 1.39
CA ARG A 29 -14.14 -10.02 2.65
C ARG A 29 -12.83 -10.25 3.40
N LYS A 30 -11.68 -10.15 2.70
CA LYS A 30 -10.35 -10.43 3.23
C LYS A 30 -9.59 -9.18 3.67
N TYR A 31 -9.90 -8.02 3.09
CA TYR A 31 -9.18 -6.79 3.36
C TYR A 31 -10.03 -5.55 3.08
N THR A 32 -9.65 -4.43 3.69
CA THR A 32 -10.06 -3.08 3.31
C THR A 32 -8.81 -2.26 3.06
N ILE A 33 -8.71 -1.66 1.89
CA ILE A 33 -7.57 -0.81 1.51
C ILE A 33 -8.11 0.55 1.07
N ALA A 34 -7.55 1.61 1.61
CA ALA A 34 -7.86 2.99 1.23
C ALA A 34 -6.55 3.68 0.85
N ILE A 35 -6.40 4.05 -0.43
CA ILE A 35 -5.22 4.75 -0.92
C ILE A 35 -5.56 6.24 -0.99
N LYS A 36 -4.90 7.04 -0.15
CA LYS A 36 -4.90 8.49 -0.22
C LYS A 36 -3.71 8.92 -1.06
N GLN A 37 -3.95 9.13 -2.35
CA GLN A 37 -2.88 9.50 -3.26
C GLN A 37 -2.26 10.86 -2.90
N PRO A 38 -0.95 11.05 -3.16
CA PRO A 38 -0.02 10.07 -3.72
C PRO A 38 0.73 9.25 -2.66
N ASP A 39 0.63 9.62 -1.37
CA ASP A 39 1.69 9.27 -0.42
C ASP A 39 1.25 8.36 0.73
N GLN A 40 -0.05 8.10 0.90
CA GLN A 40 -0.52 7.36 2.07
C GLN A 40 -1.54 6.29 1.72
N ALA A 41 -1.47 5.13 2.38
CA ALA A 41 -2.55 4.15 2.31
C ALA A 41 -2.82 3.53 3.68
N TYR A 42 -4.08 3.14 3.87
CA TYR A 42 -4.57 2.44 5.03
C TYR A 42 -4.98 1.04 4.64
N ILE A 43 -4.51 0.05 5.40
CA ILE A 43 -4.71 -1.36 5.11
C ILE A 43 -5.28 -2.01 6.37
N GLN A 44 -6.40 -2.69 6.23
CA GLN A 44 -6.90 -3.64 7.22
C GLN A 44 -6.95 -4.99 6.53
N SER A 45 -6.16 -5.96 6.99
CA SER A 45 -6.01 -7.24 6.31
C SER A 45 -5.58 -8.31 7.30
N ALA A 46 -6.37 -9.39 7.39
CA ALA A 46 -6.03 -10.54 8.23
C ALA A 46 -4.74 -11.24 7.76
N GLU A 47 -4.42 -11.15 6.46
CA GLU A 47 -3.17 -11.67 5.91
C GLU A 47 -1.98 -10.85 6.42
N LEU A 48 -2.09 -9.51 6.37
CA LEU A 48 -1.05 -8.63 6.92
C LEU A 48 -0.90 -8.83 8.43
N ASP A 49 -2.01 -9.05 9.16
CA ASP A 49 -1.97 -9.40 10.59
C ASP A 49 -1.18 -10.69 10.85
N SER A 50 -1.33 -11.71 9.99
CA SER A 50 -0.70 -13.03 10.19
C SER A 50 0.81 -13.04 9.98
N ILE A 51 1.33 -12.12 9.16
CA ILE A 51 2.77 -12.00 8.87
C ILE A 51 3.43 -10.88 9.67
N TRP A 52 2.66 -10.05 10.39
CA TRP A 52 3.16 -8.85 11.05
C TRP A 52 4.19 -9.15 12.13
N LYS A 53 5.24 -8.32 12.18
CA LYS A 53 6.23 -8.29 13.25
C LYS A 53 6.33 -6.87 13.77
N SER A 54 6.49 -6.71 15.09
CA SER A 54 6.65 -5.40 15.72
C SER A 54 7.94 -4.67 15.30
N SER A 55 8.89 -5.39 14.69
CA SER A 55 10.12 -4.82 14.13
C SER A 55 9.91 -4.15 12.77
N TYR A 56 8.75 -4.33 12.13
CA TYR A 56 8.49 -3.68 10.85
C TYR A 56 8.31 -2.18 11.02
N GLU A 57 9.23 -1.44 10.40
CA GLU A 57 9.29 0.02 10.36
C GLU A 57 9.12 0.51 8.92
N TYR A 58 9.52 -0.31 7.95
CA TYR A 58 9.52 0.04 6.54
C TYR A 58 8.69 -0.92 5.70
N ALA A 59 8.16 -0.41 4.60
CA ALA A 59 7.62 -1.22 3.52
C ALA A 59 8.22 -0.80 2.18
N VAL A 60 8.36 -1.74 1.27
CA VAL A 60 8.77 -1.52 -0.11
C VAL A 60 7.65 -1.94 -1.04
N LEU A 61 7.18 -1.04 -1.89
CA LEU A 61 6.20 -1.38 -2.92
C LEU A 61 6.88 -1.66 -4.25
N ILE A 62 6.53 -2.80 -4.83
CA ILE A 62 6.86 -3.18 -6.20
C ILE A 62 5.60 -2.98 -7.05
N PRO A 63 5.62 -2.05 -8.03
CA PRO A 63 4.45 -1.80 -8.87
C PRO A 63 4.15 -2.99 -9.79
N GLU A 64 2.93 -3.10 -10.30
CA GLU A 64 2.55 -4.20 -11.19
C GLU A 64 3.41 -4.23 -12.48
N ASP A 65 3.71 -3.07 -13.08
CA ASP A 65 4.45 -2.99 -14.36
C ASP A 65 5.99 -3.01 -14.18
N THR A 66 6.48 -3.82 -13.24
CA THR A 66 7.90 -3.89 -12.90
C THR A 66 8.72 -4.61 -13.97
N THR A 67 9.88 -4.05 -14.33
CA THR A 67 10.84 -4.66 -15.26
C THR A 67 11.89 -5.49 -14.52
N ILE A 68 12.57 -6.40 -15.22
CA ILE A 68 13.71 -7.16 -14.68
C ILE A 68 14.80 -6.22 -14.10
N SER A 69 15.07 -5.09 -14.76
CA SER A 69 16.03 -4.10 -14.27
C SER A 69 15.60 -3.48 -12.94
N THR A 70 14.31 -3.16 -12.78
CA THR A 70 13.76 -2.64 -11.54
C THR A 70 13.91 -3.64 -10.38
N TYR A 71 13.74 -4.94 -10.65
CA TYR A 71 14.03 -5.98 -9.66
C TYR A 71 15.50 -5.97 -9.22
N PHE A 72 16.43 -5.97 -10.17
CA PHE A 72 17.87 -5.96 -9.84
C PHE A 72 18.25 -4.75 -8.99
N HIS A 73 17.81 -3.55 -9.37
CA HIS A 73 18.07 -2.34 -8.60
C HIS A 73 17.45 -2.39 -7.21
N LEU A 74 16.24 -2.92 -7.08
CA LEU A 74 15.62 -3.08 -5.77
C LEU A 74 16.41 -4.05 -4.89
N ILE A 75 16.81 -5.19 -5.41
CA ILE A 75 17.59 -6.18 -4.66
C ILE A 75 18.95 -5.63 -4.26
N GLU A 76 19.62 -4.91 -5.17
CA GLU A 76 20.87 -4.22 -4.86
C GLU A 76 20.67 -3.21 -3.73
N ALA A 77 19.61 -2.40 -3.80
CA ALA A 77 19.29 -1.43 -2.76
C ALA A 77 18.93 -2.08 -1.42
N LEU A 78 18.19 -3.20 -1.43
CA LEU A 78 17.87 -3.99 -0.25
C LEU A 78 19.08 -4.70 0.36
N ASN A 79 20.07 -5.08 -0.47
CA ASN A 79 21.29 -5.76 -0.02
C ASN A 79 22.40 -4.78 0.41
N SER A 80 22.34 -3.52 -0.02
CA SER A 80 23.34 -2.50 0.30
C SER A 80 23.24 -1.95 1.74
N ASN A 81 22.28 -2.43 2.55
CA ASN A 81 22.11 -2.25 4.00
C ASN A 81 22.45 -0.85 4.60
N GLN A 82 21.40 -0.02 4.71
CA GLN A 82 20.94 0.77 5.88
C GLN A 82 20.09 1.94 5.31
N PRO A 83 18.85 2.16 5.79
CA PRO A 83 18.22 1.55 6.96
C PRO A 83 17.37 0.28 6.70
N TYR A 84 17.18 -0.14 5.44
CA TYR A 84 16.26 -1.24 5.08
C TYR A 84 16.91 -2.62 5.14
N ASN A 85 16.28 -3.59 5.82
CA ASN A 85 16.70 -4.99 5.87
C ASN A 85 15.53 -5.97 6.10
N CYS A 86 15.77 -7.27 6.01
CA CYS A 86 14.71 -8.30 6.10
C CYS A 86 14.02 -8.42 7.46
N THR A 87 14.57 -7.83 8.52
CA THR A 87 13.98 -7.86 9.86
C THR A 87 13.00 -6.71 10.10
N ASN A 88 13.23 -5.57 9.45
CA ASN A 88 12.45 -4.34 9.65
C ASN A 88 11.66 -3.88 8.41
N THR A 89 11.81 -4.57 7.28
CA THR A 89 11.19 -4.19 6.00
C THR A 89 10.25 -5.28 5.50
N LEU A 90 9.02 -4.88 5.16
CA LEU A 90 8.01 -5.69 4.47
C LEU A 90 8.02 -5.37 2.97
N ILE A 91 7.91 -6.38 2.10
CA ILE A 91 7.74 -6.14 0.66
C ILE A 91 6.27 -6.30 0.29
N ILE A 92 5.71 -5.30 -0.38
CA ILE A 92 4.37 -5.30 -0.95
C ILE A 92 4.53 -5.53 -2.46
N CYS A 93 3.92 -6.59 -2.99
CA CYS A 93 4.03 -6.93 -4.41
C CYS A 93 2.72 -7.48 -4.97
N HIS A 94 2.64 -7.51 -6.30
CA HIS A 94 1.55 -8.15 -7.02
C HIS A 94 1.69 -9.68 -6.95
N THR A 95 0.58 -10.41 -7.02
CA THR A 95 0.54 -11.88 -6.94
C THR A 95 1.48 -12.54 -7.95
N LYS A 96 1.55 -11.99 -9.17
CA LYS A 96 2.41 -12.49 -10.26
C LYS A 96 3.90 -12.47 -9.92
N ASP A 97 4.33 -11.58 -9.03
CA ASP A 97 5.74 -11.35 -8.71
C ASP A 97 6.19 -12.13 -7.45
N THR A 98 5.26 -12.82 -6.78
CA THR A 98 5.52 -13.52 -5.52
C THR A 98 6.62 -14.57 -5.64
N ALA A 99 6.65 -15.34 -6.74
CA ALA A 99 7.66 -16.37 -6.95
C ALA A 99 9.05 -15.76 -7.11
N SER A 100 9.18 -14.75 -7.98
CA SER A 100 10.42 -14.01 -8.20
C SER A 100 10.93 -13.35 -6.92
N MET A 101 10.04 -12.74 -6.13
CA MET A 101 10.46 -12.08 -4.88
C MET A 101 10.92 -13.05 -3.80
N LYS A 102 10.37 -14.26 -3.73
CA LYS A 102 10.88 -15.30 -2.82
C LYS A 102 12.29 -15.74 -3.18
N GLU A 103 12.62 -15.77 -4.46
CA GLU A 103 13.95 -16.13 -4.96
C GLU A 103 14.96 -14.98 -4.80
N LEU A 104 14.54 -13.77 -5.18
CA LEU A 104 15.40 -12.59 -5.28
C LEU A 104 15.64 -11.88 -3.94
N ALA A 105 14.65 -11.88 -3.03
CA ALA A 105 14.73 -11.26 -1.71
C ALA A 105 14.48 -12.30 -0.59
N PRO A 106 15.33 -13.33 -0.46
CA PRO A 106 15.13 -14.36 0.55
C PRO A 106 15.15 -13.76 1.96
N GLY A 107 14.23 -14.22 2.80
CA GLY A 107 14.10 -13.77 4.20
C GLY A 107 13.22 -12.54 4.42
N TYR A 108 12.91 -11.77 3.37
CA TYR A 108 11.92 -10.70 3.48
C TYR A 108 10.50 -11.27 3.55
N ALA A 109 9.66 -10.69 4.40
CA ALA A 109 8.24 -11.02 4.39
C ALA A 109 7.56 -10.33 3.21
N LEU A 110 6.61 -11.04 2.61
CA LEU A 110 5.86 -10.56 1.46
C LEU A 110 4.39 -10.37 1.87
N TYR A 111 3.85 -9.18 1.61
CA TYR A 111 2.42 -8.92 1.63
C TYR A 111 1.93 -8.80 0.18
N ILE A 112 1.02 -9.67 -0.21
CA ILE A 112 0.53 -9.73 -1.59
C ILE A 112 -0.70 -8.83 -1.70
N SER A 113 -0.62 -7.81 -2.55
CA SER A 113 -1.74 -6.87 -2.76
C SER A 113 -1.73 -6.33 -4.18
N ASP A 114 -2.50 -6.99 -5.05
CA ASP A 114 -2.65 -6.57 -6.45
C ASP A 114 -3.20 -5.14 -6.55
N PHE A 115 -4.09 -4.76 -5.65
CA PHE A 115 -4.68 -3.41 -5.63
C PHE A 115 -3.64 -2.33 -5.34
N ILE A 116 -2.78 -2.50 -4.33
CA ILE A 116 -1.76 -1.49 -4.00
C ILE A 116 -0.68 -1.44 -5.09
N ALA A 117 -0.30 -2.60 -5.64
CA ALA A 117 0.67 -2.68 -6.72
C ALA A 117 0.18 -2.07 -8.04
N LYS A 118 -1.14 -2.13 -8.32
CA LYS A 118 -1.75 -1.61 -9.54
C LYS A 118 -2.21 -0.17 -9.45
N GLU A 119 -2.95 0.18 -8.40
CA GLU A 119 -3.64 1.48 -8.27
C GLU A 119 -2.72 2.58 -7.71
N GLY A 120 -1.44 2.26 -7.52
CA GLY A 120 -0.37 3.23 -7.57
C GLY A 120 -0.39 4.21 -6.41
N MET A 121 0.28 3.82 -5.32
CA MET A 121 1.03 4.82 -4.56
C MET A 121 2.24 5.32 -5.35
N CYS A 122 2.77 4.47 -6.24
CA CYS A 122 3.91 4.77 -7.09
C CYS A 122 3.82 4.07 -8.44
N ASN A 123 4.32 4.73 -9.48
CA ASN A 123 4.56 4.16 -10.82
C ASN A 123 5.96 3.52 -10.96
N LYS A 124 6.68 3.45 -9.84
CA LYS A 124 8.09 3.09 -9.66
C LYS A 124 8.23 2.40 -8.31
N SER A 125 9.36 1.74 -8.05
CA SER A 125 9.59 1.15 -6.73
C SER A 125 9.71 2.25 -5.68
N CYS A 126 9.16 1.99 -4.49
CA CYS A 126 9.07 3.01 -3.44
C CYS A 126 9.30 2.44 -2.05
N TYR A 127 9.93 3.25 -1.21
CA TYR A 127 10.06 3.01 0.21
C TYR A 127 9.01 3.79 0.99
N PHE A 128 8.45 3.16 2.01
CA PHE A 128 7.42 3.68 2.88
C PHE A 128 7.81 3.42 4.34
N ASN A 129 7.35 4.28 5.24
CA ASN A 129 7.17 3.91 6.63
C ASN A 129 5.91 3.07 6.75
N ILE A 130 5.89 2.08 7.64
CA ILE A 130 4.69 1.31 7.97
C ILE A 130 4.47 1.33 9.47
N HIS A 131 3.26 1.68 9.88
CA HIS A 131 2.85 1.74 11.27
C HIS A 131 1.58 0.93 11.49
N LYS A 132 1.57 0.11 12.55
CA LYS A 132 0.36 -0.58 13.00
C LYS A 132 -0.35 0.27 14.05
N ASP A 133 -1.56 0.68 13.72
CA ASP A 133 -2.56 1.21 14.64
C ASP A 133 -3.55 0.10 15.04
N ILE A 134 -4.51 0.40 15.90
CA ILE A 134 -5.56 -0.54 16.33
C ILE A 134 -6.29 -1.08 15.09
N ASN A 135 -5.99 -2.33 14.73
CA ASN A 135 -6.55 -3.10 13.61
C ASN A 135 -6.37 -2.48 12.20
N LYS A 136 -5.46 -1.52 12.04
CA LYS A 136 -5.17 -0.91 10.74
C LYS A 136 -3.68 -0.64 10.60
N TYR A 137 -3.20 -0.66 9.37
CA TYR A 137 -1.84 -0.35 9.00
C TYR A 137 -1.84 0.92 8.16
N GLN A 138 -0.96 1.84 8.48
CA GLN A 138 -0.74 3.06 7.74
C GLN A 138 0.62 2.96 7.06
N ILE A 139 0.64 3.10 5.74
CA ILE A 139 1.87 3.24 4.98
C ILE A 139 2.02 4.65 4.46
N GLU A 140 3.21 5.22 4.61
CA GLU A 140 3.53 6.60 4.23
C GLU A 140 4.80 6.66 3.41
N LYS A 141 4.73 7.28 2.24
CA LYS A 141 5.82 7.31 1.29
C LYS A 141 7.00 8.11 1.82
N ILE A 142 8.20 7.54 1.70
CA ILE A 142 9.46 8.19 2.01
C ILE A 142 10.10 8.71 0.71
N LYS A 143 10.34 7.79 -0.23
CA LYS A 143 11.01 8.08 -1.51
C LYS A 143 10.65 7.05 -2.57
N CYS A 144 10.68 7.48 -3.85
CA CYS A 144 10.71 6.58 -5.00
C CYS A 144 12.15 6.31 -5.40
N GLU A 145 12.45 5.08 -5.80
CA GLU A 145 13.66 4.75 -6.52
C GLU A 145 13.31 3.97 -7.80
N PHE A 146 13.93 4.37 -8.92
CA PHE A 146 13.89 3.75 -10.26
C PHE A 146 12.54 3.78 -10.98
#